data_AF-A0A7J4TSM1-F1
#
_entry.id   AF-A0A7J4TSM1-F1
#
_cell.length_a   1.000
_cell.length_b   1.000
_cell.length_c   1.000
_cell.angle_alpha   90.00
_cell.angle_beta   90.00
_cell.angle_gamma   90.00
#
_symmetry.space_group_name_H-M   'P 1'
#
loop_
_entity.id
_entity.type
_entity.pdbx_description
1 polymer ?
#
loop_
_entity_poly.entity_id
_entity_poly.type
_entity_poly.pdbx_seq_one_letter_code
_entity_poly.pdbx_strand_id
1 'polypeptide(L)'
;YCGELNKNFENNTIVGKKLRCLNAAKAGYSTAQTLIRLQFDLLAFQPDMITVMNNINDLNVNFFPNHGNRTNYAEKYLAEIFADSPEFANMPLLRESRVLIAGYRGVRQVQRTLRKWIRMEEKGEPLMVFTNETIPLRLKEQFRRNLKSIVAVGKTHNIMVVLMTEPFLADQKKFEIGFGHEDYNKEILYPELPEFTRMLEEYNQVIEDVATEENVPFIDMYTFMGQNQSYFIDSAHYTKEGEEQFGKIYSERLKNTVTNTLKNIENKKSRGNNKGDNNRR
;
A
#
# COMPACT_ATOMS: atom_id res chain seq x y z
N TYR A 1 3.10 8.36 10.01
CA TYR A 1 2.68 9.41 9.04
C TYR A 1 1.70 10.45 9.58
N CYS A 2 0.45 10.12 9.97
CA CYS A 2 -0.48 11.17 10.46
C CYS A 2 0.06 11.96 11.67
N GLY A 3 0.84 11.33 12.54
CA GLY A 3 1.53 12.02 13.64
C GLY A 3 2.50 13.10 13.13
N GLU A 4 3.38 12.75 12.20
CA GLU A 4 4.33 13.69 11.59
C GLU A 4 3.65 14.73 10.70
N LEU A 5 2.56 14.38 10.01
CA LEU A 5 1.74 15.36 9.29
C LEU A 5 1.16 16.40 10.24
N ASN A 6 0.60 15.95 11.37
CA ASN A 6 0.04 16.87 12.36
C ASN A 6 1.10 17.80 12.97
N LYS A 7 2.34 17.32 13.13
CA LYS A 7 3.48 18.15 13.57
C LYS A 7 3.94 19.13 12.49
N ASN A 8 4.20 18.65 11.27
CA ASN A 8 4.72 19.48 10.17
C ASN A 8 3.70 20.52 9.67
N PHE A 9 2.41 20.31 9.95
CA PHE A 9 1.34 21.28 9.71
C PHE A 9 0.94 22.05 10.99
N GLU A 10 1.87 22.32 11.91
CA GLU A 10 1.63 23.02 13.18
C GLU A 10 0.83 24.35 13.06
N ASN A 11 0.88 25.05 11.90
CA ASN A 11 0.07 26.24 11.60
C ASN A 11 -1.13 26.01 10.65
N ASN A 12 -1.52 24.74 10.47
CA ASN A 12 -2.83 24.24 10.01
C ASN A 12 -3.41 24.86 8.76
N THR A 13 -2.64 24.99 7.68
CA THR A 13 -3.23 25.40 6.40
C THR A 13 -2.57 24.72 5.21
N ILE A 14 -3.28 23.76 4.60
CA ILE A 14 -3.22 23.60 3.14
C ILE A 14 -4.34 24.48 2.60
N VAL A 15 -3.97 25.52 1.86
CA VAL A 15 -4.92 26.50 1.28
C VAL A 15 -5.85 27.10 2.35
N GLY A 16 -5.28 27.58 3.46
CA GLY A 16 -6.06 28.24 4.51
C GLY A 16 -6.92 27.31 5.40
N LYS A 17 -6.90 25.99 5.20
CA LYS A 17 -7.72 25.04 5.98
C LYS A 17 -6.90 24.16 6.93
N LYS A 18 -7.41 24.04 8.16
CA LYS A 18 -6.92 23.08 9.17
C LYS A 18 -7.12 21.65 8.68
N LEU A 19 -6.06 20.86 8.73
CA LEU A 19 -6.10 19.47 8.31
C LEU A 19 -6.46 18.55 9.48
N ARG A 20 -7.22 17.50 9.17
CA ARG A 20 -7.40 16.35 10.05
C ARG A 20 -7.00 15.10 9.29
N CYS A 21 -5.94 14.43 9.75
CA CYS A 21 -5.45 13.19 9.15
C CYS A 21 -6.03 11.97 9.87
N LEU A 22 -6.52 10.99 9.10
CA LEU A 22 -6.90 9.67 9.59
C LEU A 22 -5.99 8.64 8.90
N ASN A 23 -5.33 7.80 9.68
CA ASN A 23 -4.55 6.70 9.12
C ASN A 23 -5.46 5.50 8.86
N ALA A 24 -5.73 5.24 7.58
CA ALA A 24 -6.56 4.12 7.14
C ALA A 24 -5.75 2.90 6.65
N ALA A 25 -4.41 2.96 6.71
CA ALA A 25 -3.53 1.91 6.21
C ALA A 25 -3.65 0.62 7.03
N LYS A 26 -3.43 -0.52 6.37
CA LYS A 26 -3.42 -1.85 6.97
C LYS A 26 -2.25 -2.65 6.42
N ALA A 27 -1.54 -3.34 7.31
CA ALA A 27 -0.40 -4.19 6.94
C ALA A 27 -0.84 -5.30 5.97
N GLY A 28 -0.02 -5.56 4.95
CA GLY A 28 -0.24 -6.62 3.96
C GLY A 28 -1.33 -6.35 2.93
N TYR A 29 -1.98 -5.17 2.95
CA TYR A 29 -3.04 -4.85 2.01
C TYR A 29 -2.49 -4.55 0.61
N SER A 30 -3.15 -5.13 -0.38
CA SER A 30 -3.03 -4.78 -1.79
C SER A 30 -4.10 -3.77 -2.21
N THR A 31 -4.05 -3.28 -3.44
CA THR A 31 -5.09 -2.40 -4.01
C THR A 31 -6.48 -3.04 -4.00
N ALA A 32 -6.59 -4.36 -4.08
CA ALA A 32 -7.88 -5.05 -4.01
C ALA A 32 -8.56 -4.82 -2.65
N GLN A 33 -7.83 -5.00 -1.55
CA GLN A 33 -8.39 -4.73 -0.22
C GLN A 33 -8.55 -3.23 0.06
N THR A 34 -7.65 -2.38 -0.45
CA THR A 34 -7.78 -0.92 -0.34
C THR A 34 -9.08 -0.45 -1.00
N LEU A 35 -9.40 -0.95 -2.20
CA LEU A 35 -10.64 -0.60 -2.92
C LEU A 35 -11.89 -1.05 -2.14
N ILE A 36 -11.89 -2.26 -1.58
CA ILE A 36 -12.97 -2.76 -0.73
C ILE A 36 -13.14 -1.85 0.50
N ARG A 37 -12.06 -1.57 1.25
CA ARG A 37 -12.14 -0.69 2.42
C ARG A 37 -12.61 0.71 2.08
N LEU A 38 -12.18 1.26 0.95
CA LEU A 38 -12.64 2.57 0.51
C LEU A 38 -14.17 2.58 0.44
N GLN A 39 -14.74 1.62 -0.30
CA GLN A 39 -16.18 1.55 -0.54
C GLN A 39 -17.02 1.27 0.71
N PHE A 40 -16.54 0.41 1.61
CA PHE A 40 -17.34 -0.07 2.74
C PHE A 40 -17.07 0.67 4.06
N ASP A 41 -15.83 1.12 4.29
CA ASP A 41 -15.44 1.69 5.59
C ASP A 41 -15.15 3.19 5.48
N LEU A 42 -14.40 3.61 4.45
CA LEU A 42 -13.75 4.93 4.46
C LEU A 42 -14.65 6.05 3.95
N LEU A 43 -15.60 5.76 3.05
CA LEU A 43 -16.57 6.75 2.57
C LEU A 43 -17.46 7.31 3.69
N ALA A 44 -17.69 6.53 4.77
CA ALA A 44 -18.47 6.98 5.92
C ALA A 44 -17.83 8.16 6.67
N PHE A 45 -16.52 8.36 6.53
CA PHE A 45 -15.81 9.49 7.14
C PHE A 45 -15.91 10.77 6.30
N GLN A 46 -16.52 10.72 5.11
CA GLN A 46 -16.66 11.85 4.19
C GLN A 46 -15.34 12.62 3.97
N PRO A 47 -14.24 11.94 3.58
CA PRO A 47 -12.95 12.60 3.45
C PRO A 47 -12.95 13.59 2.27
N ASP A 48 -12.35 14.77 2.43
CA ASP A 48 -12.12 15.68 1.31
C ASP A 48 -11.01 15.18 0.36
N MET A 49 -10.12 14.34 0.89
CA MET A 49 -8.93 13.83 0.19
C MET A 49 -8.52 12.47 0.74
N ILE A 50 -8.06 11.59 -0.15
CA ILE A 50 -7.39 10.34 0.22
C ILE A 50 -6.03 10.27 -0.48
N THR A 51 -5.08 9.62 0.18
CA THR A 51 -3.76 9.32 -0.39
C THR A 51 -3.52 7.82 -0.40
N VAL A 52 -3.01 7.30 -1.52
CA VAL A 52 -2.93 5.86 -1.78
C VAL A 52 -1.49 5.50 -2.13
N MET A 53 -0.90 4.58 -1.37
CA MET A 53 0.44 4.03 -1.56
C MET A 53 0.36 2.51 -1.39
N ASN A 54 0.08 1.82 -2.49
CA ASN A 54 0.10 0.37 -2.59
C ASN A 54 1.05 0.00 -3.72
N ASN A 55 1.99 -0.92 -3.50
CA ASN A 55 2.78 -1.54 -4.56
C ASN A 55 3.24 -2.96 -4.15
N ILE A 56 4.11 -3.06 -3.16
CA ILE A 56 4.87 -4.27 -2.84
C ILE A 56 3.97 -5.47 -2.56
N ASN A 57 2.82 -5.24 -1.91
CA ASN A 57 1.86 -6.29 -1.61
C ASN A 57 1.11 -6.80 -2.83
N ASP A 58 0.85 -5.93 -3.82
CA ASP A 58 0.29 -6.28 -5.12
C ASP A 58 1.32 -7.03 -5.98
N LEU A 59 2.56 -6.53 -6.02
CA LEU A 59 3.69 -7.20 -6.69
C LEU A 59 3.90 -8.61 -6.14
N ASN A 60 3.92 -8.75 -4.81
CA ASN A 60 4.18 -10.02 -4.15
C ASN A 60 3.19 -11.13 -4.52
N VAL A 61 1.98 -10.81 -4.95
CA VAL A 61 1.01 -11.83 -5.39
C VAL A 61 1.54 -12.64 -6.57
N ASN A 62 2.41 -12.06 -7.41
CA ASN A 62 3.00 -12.76 -8.56
C ASN A 62 3.96 -13.88 -8.16
N PHE A 63 4.45 -13.89 -6.91
CA PHE A 63 5.44 -14.87 -6.42
C PHE A 63 4.77 -16.07 -5.73
N PHE A 64 3.51 -15.95 -5.32
CA PHE A 64 2.81 -17.04 -4.64
C PHE A 64 2.60 -18.22 -5.58
N PRO A 65 2.79 -19.46 -5.10
CA PRO A 65 2.66 -20.65 -5.92
C PRO A 65 1.27 -20.75 -6.52
N ASN A 66 1.24 -20.95 -7.83
CA ASN A 66 0.04 -20.92 -8.62
C ASN A 66 -0.57 -22.33 -8.72
N HIS A 67 -1.43 -22.68 -7.77
CA HIS A 67 -2.18 -23.93 -7.77
C HIS A 67 -3.33 -23.90 -8.81
N GLY A 68 -3.02 -23.77 -10.10
CA GLY A 68 -4.04 -23.81 -11.17
C GLY A 68 -3.79 -22.95 -12.41
N ASN A 69 -2.58 -22.42 -12.59
CA ASN A 69 -2.20 -21.47 -13.64
C ASN A 69 -3.05 -20.17 -13.70
N ARG A 70 -3.63 -19.72 -12.59
CA ARG A 70 -4.45 -18.49 -12.47
C ARG A 70 -3.98 -17.56 -11.34
N THR A 71 -2.84 -16.89 -11.53
CA THR A 71 -2.36 -15.90 -10.55
C THR A 71 -3.41 -14.83 -10.30
N ASN A 72 -3.93 -14.76 -9.07
CA ASN A 72 -4.92 -13.79 -8.64
C ASN A 72 -4.81 -13.52 -7.13
N TYR A 73 -5.40 -12.42 -6.66
CA TYR A 73 -5.32 -12.02 -5.25
C TYR A 73 -5.80 -13.12 -4.28
N ALA A 74 -6.75 -13.96 -4.67
CA ALA A 74 -7.24 -15.04 -3.83
C ALA A 74 -6.19 -16.14 -3.61
N GLU A 75 -5.25 -16.38 -4.54
CA GLU A 75 -4.20 -17.38 -4.32
C GLU A 75 -3.31 -17.00 -3.14
N LYS A 76 -2.92 -15.72 -3.04
CA LYS A 76 -2.21 -15.21 -1.87
C LYS A 76 -3.12 -15.17 -0.65
N TYR A 77 -4.27 -14.49 -0.74
CA TYR A 77 -5.05 -14.14 0.44
C TYR A 77 -5.99 -15.25 0.95
N LEU A 78 -6.20 -16.32 0.18
CA LEU A 78 -6.87 -17.54 0.64
C LEU A 78 -5.88 -18.68 0.93
N ALA A 79 -4.58 -18.51 0.67
CA ALA A 79 -3.59 -19.47 1.15
C ALA A 79 -3.72 -19.64 2.66
N GLU A 80 -3.51 -20.86 3.16
CA GLU A 80 -3.75 -21.23 4.57
C GLU A 80 -3.08 -20.30 5.59
N ILE A 81 -1.99 -19.64 5.22
CA ILE A 81 -1.30 -18.67 6.07
C ILE A 81 -1.98 -17.30 6.16
N PHE A 82 -2.76 -16.90 5.15
CA PHE A 82 -3.50 -15.64 5.08
C PHE A 82 -5.00 -15.80 5.31
N ALA A 83 -5.57 -16.93 4.90
CA ALA A 83 -6.90 -17.34 5.32
C ALA A 83 -6.83 -17.67 6.81
N ASP A 84 -7.69 -17.05 7.62
CA ASP A 84 -7.97 -17.53 8.97
C ASP A 84 -8.66 -18.92 8.85
N SER A 85 -7.82 -19.95 8.68
CA SER A 85 -8.03 -21.39 8.81
C SER A 85 -8.59 -22.22 7.64
N PRO A 86 -8.00 -23.42 7.48
CA PRO A 86 -8.73 -24.64 7.15
C PRO A 86 -9.07 -25.47 8.40
N GLU A 87 -8.35 -25.32 9.52
CA GLU A 87 -8.54 -26.17 10.71
C GLU A 87 -9.92 -25.98 11.38
N PHE A 88 -10.53 -24.79 11.35
CA PHE A 88 -11.85 -24.53 11.96
C PHE A 88 -13.03 -24.89 11.07
N ALA A 89 -12.87 -24.77 9.75
CA ALA A 89 -13.93 -25.10 8.80
C ALA A 89 -14.38 -26.57 8.93
N ASN A 90 -13.47 -27.43 9.42
CA ASN A 90 -13.70 -28.86 9.64
C ASN A 90 -14.09 -29.23 11.09
N MET A 91 -14.23 -28.26 12.01
CA MET A 91 -14.60 -28.52 13.41
C MET A 91 -15.96 -27.88 13.77
N PRO A 92 -17.08 -28.56 13.46
CA PRO A 92 -18.44 -27.99 13.59
C PRO A 92 -18.79 -27.48 15.00
N LEU A 93 -18.24 -28.07 16.06
CA LEU A 93 -18.48 -27.63 17.45
C LEU A 93 -17.86 -26.26 17.78
N LEU A 94 -16.73 -25.92 17.15
CA LEU A 94 -16.03 -24.65 17.40
C LEU A 94 -16.67 -23.50 16.61
N ARG A 95 -17.30 -23.80 15.47
CA ARG A 95 -17.94 -22.80 14.61
C ARG A 95 -19.11 -22.08 15.29
N GLU A 96 -19.86 -22.80 16.12
CA GLU A 96 -21.05 -22.24 16.80
C GLU A 96 -20.73 -21.55 18.14
N SER A 97 -19.52 -21.73 18.67
CA SER A 97 -19.16 -21.19 20.00
C SER A 97 -18.19 -20.01 19.90
N ARG A 98 -18.74 -18.80 20.10
CA ARG A 98 -17.94 -17.55 20.15
C ARG A 98 -16.88 -17.57 21.26
N VAL A 99 -17.13 -18.28 22.36
CA VAL A 99 -16.19 -18.42 23.48
C VAL A 99 -15.00 -19.29 23.09
N LEU A 100 -15.22 -20.42 22.43
CA LEU A 100 -14.15 -21.30 21.99
C LEU A 100 -13.32 -20.66 20.87
N ILE A 101 -13.95 -19.91 19.97
CA ILE A 101 -13.24 -19.08 18.96
C ILE A 101 -12.35 -18.03 19.66
N ALA A 102 -12.88 -17.31 20.65
CA ALA A 102 -12.12 -16.29 21.38
C ALA A 102 -10.96 -16.90 22.18
N GLY A 103 -11.21 -18.02 22.88
CA GLY A 103 -10.19 -18.76 23.64
C GLY A 103 -9.09 -19.28 22.74
N TYR A 104 -9.43 -19.90 21.60
CA TYR A 104 -8.44 -20.34 20.62
C TYR A 104 -7.64 -19.18 20.04
N ARG A 105 -8.29 -18.06 19.65
CA ARG A 105 -7.56 -16.88 19.17
C ARG A 105 -6.56 -16.38 20.21
N GLY A 106 -6.94 -16.41 21.49
CA GLY A 106 -6.03 -16.14 22.61
C GLY A 106 -4.86 -17.11 22.66
N VAL A 107 -5.11 -18.43 22.59
CA VAL A 107 -4.06 -19.46 22.57
C VAL A 107 -3.15 -19.29 21.35
N ARG A 108 -3.69 -19.07 20.15
CA ARG A 108 -2.90 -18.87 18.94
C ARG A 108 -2.07 -17.59 19.03
N GLN A 109 -2.61 -16.52 19.63
CA GLN A 109 -1.85 -15.30 19.89
C GLN A 109 -0.69 -15.55 20.85
N VAL A 110 -0.91 -16.34 21.90
CA VAL A 110 0.14 -16.78 22.83
C VAL A 110 1.17 -17.65 22.11
N GLN A 111 0.75 -18.63 21.32
CA GLN A 111 1.64 -19.48 20.52
C GLN A 111 2.46 -18.68 19.51
N ARG A 112 1.85 -17.70 18.82
CA ARG A 112 2.57 -16.80 17.90
C ARG A 112 3.60 -15.96 18.66
N THR A 113 3.25 -15.45 19.84
CA THR A 113 4.17 -14.71 20.71
C THR A 113 5.33 -15.59 21.16
N LEU A 114 5.05 -16.81 21.62
CA LEU A 114 6.07 -17.78 22.06
C LEU A 114 6.97 -18.22 20.90
N ARG A 115 6.40 -18.51 19.72
CA ARG A 115 7.19 -18.82 18.51
C ARG A 115 8.10 -17.67 18.11
N LYS A 116 7.62 -16.42 18.20
CA LYS A 116 8.46 -15.24 17.98
C LYS A 116 9.60 -15.15 18.98
N TRP A 117 9.36 -15.43 20.26
CA TRP A 117 10.40 -15.44 21.29
C TRP A 117 11.45 -16.52 21.04
N ILE A 118 11.03 -17.76 20.72
CA ILE A 118 11.93 -18.86 20.37
C ILE A 118 12.75 -18.52 19.11
N ARG A 119 12.13 -17.91 18.09
CA ARG A 119 12.83 -17.43 16.89
C ARG A 119 13.76 -16.23 17.11
N MET A 120 13.54 -15.44 18.15
CA MET A 120 14.48 -14.36 18.50
C MET A 120 15.78 -14.93 19.07
N GLU A 121 15.76 -16.13 19.65
CA GLU A 121 16.95 -16.86 20.11
C GLU A 121 17.62 -17.66 18.98
N GLU A 122 16.84 -18.25 18.07
CA GLU A 122 17.37 -18.87 16.85
C GLU A 122 17.62 -17.83 15.76
N LYS A 123 18.87 -17.37 15.61
CA LYS A 123 19.34 -16.68 14.39
C LYS A 123 19.29 -17.66 13.19
N GLY A 124 18.10 -17.98 12.72
CA GLY A 124 17.90 -18.76 11.50
C GLY A 124 18.22 -17.92 10.27
N GLU A 125 18.83 -18.54 9.28
CA GLU A 125 18.97 -17.96 7.94
C GLU A 125 17.59 -17.60 7.36
N PRO A 126 17.49 -16.53 6.54
CA PRO A 126 16.25 -16.12 5.91
C PRO A 126 15.64 -17.27 5.10
N LEU A 127 14.33 -17.51 5.25
CA LEU A 127 13.61 -18.65 4.68
C LEU A 127 13.25 -18.48 3.19
N MET A 128 13.94 -17.60 2.48
CA MET A 128 13.63 -17.29 1.08
C MET A 128 14.21 -18.31 0.13
N VAL A 129 13.42 -18.66 -0.89
CA VAL A 129 13.89 -19.43 -2.04
C VAL A 129 13.93 -18.50 -3.25
N PHE A 130 15.12 -18.26 -3.76
CA PHE A 130 15.32 -17.45 -4.96
C PHE A 130 15.18 -18.27 -6.24
N THR A 131 14.76 -17.61 -7.31
CA THR A 131 14.71 -18.19 -8.66
C THR A 131 15.31 -17.24 -9.69
N ASN A 132 16.00 -17.83 -10.68
CA ASN A 132 16.46 -17.14 -11.89
C ASN A 132 15.45 -17.25 -13.04
N GLU A 133 14.32 -17.93 -12.82
CA GLU A 133 13.25 -18.02 -13.82
C GLU A 133 12.55 -16.67 -13.99
N THR A 134 12.14 -16.35 -15.21
CA THR A 134 11.36 -15.14 -15.47
C THR A 134 9.96 -15.27 -14.87
N ILE A 135 9.65 -14.40 -13.91
CA ILE A 135 8.33 -14.37 -13.28
C ILE A 135 7.42 -13.39 -14.05
N PRO A 136 6.33 -13.87 -14.66
CA PRO A 136 5.43 -12.98 -15.39
C PRO A 136 4.63 -12.10 -14.43
N LEU A 137 4.59 -10.80 -14.69
CA LEU A 137 3.78 -9.80 -13.95
C LEU A 137 2.29 -9.86 -14.29
N ARG A 138 1.68 -11.03 -14.09
CA ARG A 138 0.29 -11.33 -14.46
C ARG A 138 -0.73 -10.40 -13.80
N LEU A 139 -0.41 -9.84 -12.63
CA LEU A 139 -1.30 -8.91 -11.90
C LEU A 139 -1.08 -7.43 -12.16
N LYS A 140 -0.14 -7.05 -13.03
CA LYS A 140 0.14 -5.63 -13.30
C LYS A 140 -1.10 -4.90 -13.84
N GLU A 141 -1.85 -5.55 -14.73
CA GLU A 141 -3.07 -4.97 -15.28
C GLU A 141 -4.23 -4.93 -14.28
N GLN A 142 -4.33 -5.91 -13.38
CA GLN A 142 -5.30 -5.89 -12.27
C GLN A 142 -4.99 -4.73 -11.32
N PHE A 143 -3.71 -4.55 -10.96
CA PHE A 143 -3.24 -3.43 -10.14
C PHE A 143 -3.60 -2.08 -10.78
N ARG A 144 -3.30 -1.89 -12.07
CA ARG A 144 -3.71 -0.71 -12.84
C ARG A 144 -5.22 -0.47 -12.77
N ARG A 145 -6.03 -1.51 -13.03
CA ARG A 145 -7.51 -1.41 -12.98
C ARG A 145 -8.02 -1.06 -11.58
N ASN A 146 -7.41 -1.60 -10.54
CA ASN A 146 -7.80 -1.31 -9.16
C ASN A 146 -7.49 0.15 -8.80
N LEU A 147 -6.33 0.69 -9.18
CA LEU A 147 -5.99 2.10 -8.98
C LEU A 147 -6.97 3.02 -9.71
N LYS A 148 -7.29 2.73 -10.97
CA LYS A 148 -8.33 3.46 -11.72
C LYS A 148 -9.69 3.41 -11.03
N SER A 149 -10.05 2.26 -10.48
CA SER A 149 -11.30 2.09 -9.74
C SER A 149 -11.33 2.92 -8.45
N ILE A 150 -10.21 2.95 -7.71
CA ILE A 150 -10.05 3.81 -6.53
C ILE A 150 -10.23 5.29 -6.91
N VAL A 151 -9.60 5.72 -8.01
CA VAL A 151 -9.75 7.09 -8.53
C VAL A 151 -11.19 7.38 -8.93
N ALA A 152 -11.85 6.45 -9.63
CA ALA A 152 -13.24 6.60 -10.06
C ALA A 152 -14.21 6.74 -8.88
N VAL A 153 -14.04 5.92 -7.84
CA VAL A 153 -14.80 6.05 -6.58
C VAL A 153 -14.55 7.41 -5.95
N GLY A 154 -13.28 7.82 -5.83
CA GLY A 154 -12.93 9.14 -5.28
C GLY A 154 -13.61 10.29 -6.02
N LYS A 155 -13.47 10.33 -7.36
CA LYS A 155 -14.12 11.34 -8.22
C LYS A 155 -15.64 11.37 -8.06
N THR A 156 -16.28 10.21 -8.01
CA THR A 156 -17.75 10.08 -7.85
C THR A 156 -18.23 10.70 -6.53
N HIS A 157 -17.41 10.62 -5.48
CA HIS A 157 -17.71 11.18 -4.17
C HIS A 157 -17.11 12.57 -3.94
N ASN A 158 -16.60 13.24 -4.97
CA ASN A 158 -15.89 14.53 -4.88
C ASN A 158 -14.68 14.53 -3.94
N ILE A 159 -14.02 13.39 -3.81
CA ILE A 159 -12.83 13.19 -2.99
C ILE A 159 -11.60 13.41 -3.88
N MET A 160 -10.68 14.26 -3.45
CA MET A 160 -9.38 14.39 -4.12
C MET A 160 -8.56 13.12 -3.86
N VAL A 161 -8.20 12.40 -4.93
CA VAL A 161 -7.29 11.25 -4.82
C VAL A 161 -5.88 11.70 -5.13
N VAL A 162 -4.93 11.39 -4.24
CA VAL A 162 -3.50 11.56 -4.48
C VAL A 162 -2.86 10.18 -4.56
N LEU A 163 -2.21 9.89 -5.68
CA LEU A 163 -1.47 8.64 -5.85
C LEU A 163 0.01 8.84 -5.52
N MET A 164 0.64 7.80 -4.97
CA MET A 164 2.00 7.89 -4.46
C MET A 164 2.75 6.57 -4.67
N THR A 165 3.99 6.66 -5.15
CA THR A 165 4.89 5.50 -5.27
C THR A 165 5.30 4.97 -3.89
N GLU A 166 5.57 3.68 -3.79
CA GLU A 166 6.10 3.08 -2.56
C GLU A 166 7.63 3.16 -2.56
N PRO A 167 8.26 3.77 -1.53
CA PRO A 167 9.71 3.71 -1.34
C PRO A 167 10.18 2.29 -1.05
N PHE A 168 11.36 1.95 -1.56
CA PHE A 168 11.98 0.66 -1.32
C PHE A 168 13.50 0.79 -1.28
N LEU A 169 14.15 0.10 -0.36
CA LEU A 169 15.60 0.06 -0.22
C LEU A 169 16.17 -1.23 -0.84
N ALA A 170 16.93 -1.08 -1.91
CA ALA A 170 17.60 -2.16 -2.61
C ALA A 170 18.91 -2.55 -1.92
N ASP A 171 18.79 -3.22 -0.76
CA ASP A 171 19.89 -3.80 0.01
C ASP A 171 19.61 -5.28 0.28
N GLN A 172 20.53 -6.17 -0.12
CA GLN A 172 20.31 -7.62 -0.09
C GLN A 172 19.97 -8.12 1.32
N LYS A 173 20.71 -7.67 2.32
CA LYS A 173 20.51 -8.11 3.70
C LYS A 173 19.15 -7.66 4.23
N LYS A 174 18.76 -6.42 3.97
CA LYS A 174 17.45 -5.90 4.38
C LYS A 174 16.29 -6.49 3.60
N PHE A 175 16.52 -6.85 2.34
CA PHE A 175 15.55 -7.57 1.54
C PHE A 175 15.24 -8.92 2.17
N GLU A 176 16.28 -9.70 2.48
CA GLU A 176 16.15 -10.98 3.16
C GLU A 176 15.52 -10.88 4.56
N ILE A 177 15.81 -9.83 5.33
CA ILE A 177 15.15 -9.59 6.63
C ILE A 177 13.65 -9.32 6.44
N GLY A 178 13.30 -8.45 5.50
CA GLY A 178 11.91 -8.05 5.25
C GLY A 178 11.06 -9.17 4.67
N PHE A 179 11.68 -10.05 3.88
CA PHE A 179 10.97 -11.09 3.14
C PHE A 179 11.19 -12.50 3.63
N GLY A 180 12.16 -12.77 4.50
CA GLY A 180 12.56 -14.13 4.89
C GLY A 180 12.08 -14.62 6.26
N HIS A 181 11.29 -13.82 6.99
CA HIS A 181 10.94 -14.15 8.38
C HIS A 181 9.69 -15.05 8.55
N GLU A 182 8.86 -15.18 7.51
CA GLU A 182 7.64 -15.99 7.54
C GLU A 182 7.85 -17.40 6.98
N ASP A 183 7.15 -18.39 7.55
CA ASP A 183 7.35 -19.80 7.15
C ASP A 183 6.90 -20.11 5.73
N TYR A 184 5.89 -19.40 5.23
CA TYR A 184 5.36 -19.60 3.88
C TYR A 184 6.38 -19.22 2.80
N ASN A 185 7.44 -18.48 3.13
CA ASN A 185 8.45 -18.06 2.17
C ASN A 185 9.23 -19.25 1.57
N LYS A 186 9.22 -20.40 2.25
CA LYS A 186 9.80 -21.66 1.75
C LYS A 186 9.10 -22.20 0.50
N GLU A 187 7.84 -21.78 0.30
CA GLU A 187 6.98 -22.22 -0.80
C GLU A 187 6.84 -21.14 -1.89
N ILE A 188 7.44 -19.96 -1.68
CA ILE A 188 7.42 -18.84 -2.61
C ILE A 188 8.75 -18.77 -3.35
N LEU A 189 8.68 -18.59 -4.67
CA LEU A 189 9.85 -18.33 -5.49
C LEU A 189 10.01 -16.83 -5.70
N TYR A 190 11.00 -16.25 -5.02
CA TYR A 190 11.32 -14.84 -5.14
C TYR A 190 12.29 -14.58 -6.30
N PRO A 191 12.11 -13.50 -7.07
CA PRO A 191 13.17 -13.06 -7.96
C PRO A 191 14.36 -12.54 -7.14
N GLU A 192 15.56 -12.63 -7.71
CA GLU A 192 16.75 -11.98 -7.17
C GLU A 192 16.54 -10.47 -7.02
N LEU A 193 17.23 -9.84 -6.06
CA LEU A 193 17.01 -8.44 -5.69
C LEU A 193 17.02 -7.45 -6.88
N PRO A 194 17.94 -7.54 -7.87
CA PRO A 194 17.90 -6.65 -9.02
C PRO A 194 16.60 -6.76 -9.82
N GLU A 195 16.11 -7.99 -10.02
CA GLU A 195 14.87 -8.24 -10.75
C GLU A 195 13.65 -7.84 -9.93
N PHE A 196 13.64 -8.12 -8.62
CA PHE A 196 12.61 -7.63 -7.71
C PHE A 196 12.49 -6.10 -7.77
N THR A 197 13.63 -5.40 -7.69
CA THR A 197 13.69 -3.94 -7.71
C THR A 197 13.13 -3.40 -9.02
N ARG A 198 13.54 -3.97 -10.15
CA ARG A 198 13.01 -3.64 -11.49
C ARG A 198 11.49 -3.84 -11.58
N MET A 199 10.97 -4.95 -11.03
CA MET A 199 9.54 -5.24 -11.01
C MET A 199 8.75 -4.28 -10.09
N LEU A 200 9.34 -3.87 -8.96
CA LEU A 200 8.75 -2.87 -8.06
C LEU A 200 8.70 -1.49 -8.72
N GLU A 201 9.76 -1.11 -9.43
CA GLU A 201 9.81 0.12 -10.23
C GLU A 201 8.76 0.10 -11.34
N GLU A 202 8.54 -1.04 -12.01
CA GLU A 202 7.43 -1.19 -12.97
C GLU A 202 6.05 -0.92 -12.33
N TYR A 203 5.82 -1.39 -11.10
CA TYR A 203 4.56 -1.11 -10.41
C TYR A 203 4.48 0.36 -9.98
N ASN A 204 5.59 0.98 -9.57
CA ASN A 204 5.62 2.43 -9.29
C ASN A 204 5.32 3.24 -10.57
N GLN A 205 5.82 2.82 -11.72
CA GLN A 205 5.49 3.44 -13.01
C GLN A 205 3.99 3.34 -13.32
N VAL A 206 3.35 2.20 -13.04
CA VAL A 206 1.89 2.07 -13.21
C VAL A 206 1.12 3.07 -12.34
N ILE A 207 1.61 3.38 -11.13
CA ILE A 207 0.99 4.39 -10.27
C ILE A 207 1.06 5.79 -10.92
N GLU A 208 2.23 6.17 -11.43
CA GLU A 208 2.43 7.45 -12.12
C GLU A 208 1.59 7.55 -13.40
N ASP A 209 1.58 6.49 -14.22
CA ASP A 209 0.80 6.41 -15.45
C ASP A 209 -0.69 6.62 -15.15
N VAL A 210 -1.24 5.90 -14.16
CA VAL A 210 -2.64 6.05 -13.76
C VAL A 210 -2.90 7.46 -13.23
N ALA A 211 -1.99 8.03 -12.45
CA ALA A 211 -2.16 9.39 -11.95
C ALA A 211 -2.26 10.41 -13.10
N THR A 212 -1.40 10.25 -14.10
CA THR A 212 -1.36 11.07 -15.32
C THR A 212 -2.62 10.88 -16.16
N GLU A 213 -2.97 9.63 -16.49
CA GLU A 213 -4.15 9.26 -17.28
C GLU A 213 -5.45 9.77 -16.66
N GLU A 214 -5.57 9.65 -15.33
CA GLU A 214 -6.75 10.07 -14.60
C GLU A 214 -6.72 11.56 -14.20
N ASN A 215 -5.64 12.27 -14.51
CA ASN A 215 -5.40 13.66 -14.12
C ASN A 215 -5.65 13.87 -12.61
N VAL A 216 -5.03 13.03 -11.79
CA VAL A 216 -5.04 13.15 -10.33
C VAL A 216 -3.65 13.50 -9.80
N PRO A 217 -3.55 14.22 -8.67
CA PRO A 217 -2.25 14.56 -8.10
C PRO A 217 -1.39 13.33 -7.77
N PHE A 218 -0.09 13.47 -8.02
CA PHE A 218 0.92 12.41 -7.85
C PHE A 218 2.08 12.88 -6.96
N ILE A 219 2.67 11.95 -6.20
CA ILE A 219 3.88 12.17 -5.40
C ILE A 219 4.84 10.98 -5.57
N ASP A 220 6.03 11.24 -6.10
CA ASP A 220 7.10 10.24 -6.22
C ASP A 220 7.90 10.12 -4.92
N MET A 221 7.32 9.44 -3.92
CA MET A 221 8.03 9.18 -2.66
C MET A 221 9.21 8.23 -2.83
N TYR A 222 9.23 7.39 -3.87
CA TYR A 222 10.32 6.44 -4.11
C TYR A 222 11.63 7.21 -4.33
N THR A 223 11.62 8.16 -5.25
CA THR A 223 12.77 9.03 -5.50
C THR A 223 13.10 9.91 -4.30
N PHE A 224 12.09 10.51 -3.63
CA PHE A 224 12.37 11.45 -2.55
C PHE A 224 12.91 10.82 -1.27
N MET A 225 12.46 9.61 -0.92
CA MET A 225 13.03 8.87 0.23
C MET A 225 14.43 8.34 -0.08
N GLY A 226 14.69 7.99 -1.34
CA GLY A 226 15.99 7.51 -1.81
C GLY A 226 16.41 6.17 -1.18
N GLN A 227 17.71 5.88 -1.27
CA GLN A 227 18.32 4.63 -0.82
C GLN A 227 19.06 4.78 0.52
N ASN A 228 18.64 5.72 1.38
CA ASN A 228 19.31 5.94 2.67
C ASN A 228 18.98 4.80 3.64
N GLN A 229 19.98 3.98 3.95
CA GLN A 229 19.81 2.84 4.84
C GLN A 229 19.33 3.22 6.26
N SER A 230 19.60 4.42 6.77
CA SER A 230 19.15 4.80 8.12
C SER A 230 17.63 4.89 8.24
N TYR A 231 16.92 5.09 7.11
CA TYR A 231 15.47 5.26 7.08
C TYR A 231 14.69 3.95 7.18
N PHE A 232 15.36 2.81 7.03
CA PHE A 232 14.72 1.53 6.76
C PHE A 232 15.12 0.49 7.81
N ILE A 233 14.15 -0.20 8.42
CA ILE A 233 14.38 -1.39 9.25
C ILE A 233 14.71 -2.58 8.34
N ASP A 234 13.88 -2.77 7.31
CA ASP A 234 14.06 -3.70 6.19
C ASP A 234 13.80 -2.96 4.88
N SER A 235 13.69 -3.64 3.74
CA SER A 235 13.54 -2.95 2.45
C SER A 235 12.28 -2.08 2.28
N ALA A 236 11.25 -2.19 3.15
CA ALA A 236 9.99 -1.44 3.00
C ALA A 236 9.51 -0.76 4.30
N HIS A 237 9.88 -1.27 5.48
CA HIS A 237 9.47 -0.72 6.76
C HIS A 237 10.48 0.30 7.27
N TYR A 238 9.99 1.41 7.83
CA TYR A 238 10.85 2.52 8.23
C TYR A 238 11.30 2.46 9.68
N THR A 239 12.50 2.98 9.95
CA THR A 239 12.93 3.35 11.30
C THR A 239 12.16 4.60 11.76
N LYS A 240 12.29 4.96 13.04
CA LYS A 240 11.76 6.25 13.54
C LYS A 240 12.26 7.44 12.70
N GLU A 241 13.57 7.47 12.40
CA GLU A 241 14.17 8.50 11.55
C GLU A 241 13.54 8.50 10.15
N GLY A 242 13.34 7.32 9.56
CA GLY A 242 12.68 7.19 8.26
C GLY A 242 11.23 7.65 8.27
N GLU A 243 10.46 7.36 9.33
CA GLU A 243 9.08 7.85 9.48
C GLU A 243 9.01 9.38 9.59
N GLU A 244 9.95 9.99 10.34
CA GLU A 244 10.08 11.45 10.47
C GLU A 244 10.42 12.09 9.12
N GLN A 245 11.40 11.55 8.39
CA GLN A 245 11.77 12.05 7.06
C GLN A 245 10.67 11.85 6.03
N PHE A 246 10.03 10.69 6.01
CA PHE A 246 8.86 10.44 5.17
C PHE A 246 7.77 11.49 5.44
N GLY A 247 7.45 11.72 6.72
CA GLY A 247 6.44 12.70 7.12
C GLY A 247 6.76 14.11 6.66
N LYS A 248 8.02 14.54 6.80
CA LYS A 248 8.49 15.85 6.35
C LYS A 248 8.36 15.99 4.83
N ILE A 249 8.96 15.08 4.07
CA ILE A 249 8.93 15.09 2.60
C ILE A 249 7.49 15.07 2.10
N TYR A 250 6.69 14.14 2.60
CA TYR A 250 5.30 13.99 2.19
C TYR A 250 4.49 15.26 2.46
N SER A 251 4.67 15.90 3.62
CA SER A 251 3.95 17.15 3.97
C SER A 251 4.29 18.28 3.00
N GLU A 252 5.58 18.48 2.70
CA GLU A 252 6.04 19.49 1.75
C GLU A 252 5.49 19.24 0.34
N ARG A 253 5.58 17.99 -0.13
CA ARG A 253 5.11 17.60 -1.47
C ARG A 253 3.60 17.71 -1.60
N LEU A 254 2.85 17.23 -0.62
CA LEU A 254 1.39 17.31 -0.60
C LEU A 254 0.92 18.76 -0.69
N LYS A 255 1.50 19.67 0.11
CA LYS A 255 1.14 21.09 0.08
C LYS A 255 1.32 21.68 -1.33
N ASN A 256 2.45 21.40 -1.97
CA ASN A 256 2.75 21.90 -3.31
C ASN A 256 1.79 21.32 -4.35
N THR A 257 1.62 20.01 -4.36
CA THR A 257 0.78 19.27 -5.29
C THR A 257 -0.69 19.67 -5.21
N VAL A 258 -1.24 19.78 -4.00
CA VAL A 258 -2.64 20.19 -3.78
C VAL A 258 -2.86 21.65 -4.18
N THR A 259 -1.95 22.55 -3.79
CA THR A 259 -2.04 23.98 -4.14
C THR A 259 -2.03 24.18 -5.66
N ASN A 260 -1.14 23.48 -6.37
CA ASN A 260 -1.06 23.56 -7.83
C ASN A 260 -2.32 23.00 -8.50
N THR A 261 -2.85 21.90 -7.99
CA THR A 261 -4.09 21.28 -8.49
C THR A 261 -5.28 22.23 -8.37
N LEU A 262 -5.45 22.87 -7.21
CA LEU A 262 -6.55 23.81 -6.99
C LEU A 262 -6.45 25.05 -7.89
N LYS A 263 -5.25 25.64 -8.02
CA LYS A 263 -5.01 26.75 -8.97
C LYS A 263 -5.35 26.37 -10.41
N ASN A 264 -5.00 25.15 -10.84
CA ASN A 264 -5.30 24.67 -12.18
C ASN A 264 -6.80 24.50 -12.42
N ILE A 265 -7.56 24.07 -11.41
CA ILE A 265 -9.03 23.96 -11.48
C ILE A 265 -9.66 25.36 -11.61
N GLU A 266 -9.22 26.34 -10.81
CA GLU A 266 -9.69 27.72 -10.87
C GLU A 266 -9.42 28.37 -12.24
N ASN A 267 -8.20 28.20 -12.77
CA ASN A 267 -7.81 28.71 -14.09
C ASN A 267 -8.62 28.08 -15.24
N LYS A 268 -9.01 26.81 -15.12
CA LYS A 268 -9.89 26.17 -16.12
C LYS A 268 -11.32 26.73 -16.06
N LYS A 269 -11.85 27.00 -14.86
CA LYS A 269 -13.19 27.61 -14.69
C LYS A 269 -13.25 29.04 -15.26
N SER A 270 -12.23 29.87 -15.02
CA SER A 270 -12.20 31.25 -15.54
C SER A 270 -12.10 31.30 -17.07
N ARG A 271 -11.35 30.38 -17.69
CA ARG A 271 -11.27 30.25 -19.16
C ARG A 271 -12.54 29.70 -19.81
N GLY A 272 -13.28 28.85 -19.10
CA GLY A 272 -14.58 28.31 -19.56
C GLY A 272 -15.67 29.39 -19.61
N ASN A 273 -15.72 30.27 -18.61
CA ASN A 273 -16.72 31.34 -18.55
C ASN A 273 -16.51 32.44 -19.61
N ASN A 274 -15.27 32.72 -20.02
CA ASN A 274 -14.97 33.73 -21.06
C ASN A 274 -15.34 33.30 -22.49
N LYS A 275 -15.73 32.03 -22.73
CA LYS A 275 -16.21 31.56 -24.05
C LYS A 275 -17.73 31.61 -24.20
N GLY A 276 -18.47 31.95 -23.14
CA GLY A 276 -19.95 31.98 -23.14
C GLY A 276 -20.58 33.29 -23.64
N ASP A 277 -19.84 34.41 -23.64
CA ASP A 277 -20.42 35.74 -23.90
C ASP A 277 -20.19 36.29 -25.31
N ASN A 278 -19.42 35.61 -26.17
CA ASN A 278 -19.14 36.09 -27.54
C ASN A 278 -20.10 35.56 -28.62
N ASN A 279 -21.17 34.84 -28.26
CA ASN A 279 -22.15 34.29 -29.22
C ASN A 279 -23.56 34.90 -29.09
N ARG A 280 -23.68 36.10 -28.50
CA ARG A 280 -24.91 36.91 -28.55
C ARG A 280 -24.62 38.26 -29.21
N ARG A 281 -24.44 38.27 -30.52
CA ARG A 281 -24.66 39.43 -31.39
C ARG A 281 -25.22 38.95 -32.72
#